data_AF-A0A349F9D2-F1
#
_entry.id   AF-A0A349F9D2-F1
#
_cell.length_a   1.000
_cell.length_b   1.000
_cell.length_c   1.000
_cell.angle_alpha   90.00
_cell.angle_beta   90.00
_cell.angle_gamma   90.00
#
_symmetry.space_group_name_H-M   'P 1'
#
loop_
_entity.id
_entity.type
_entity.pdbx_description
1 polymer ?
#
loop_
_entity_poly.entity_id
_entity_poly.type
_entity_poly.pdbx_seq_one_letter_code
_entity_poly.pdbx_strand_id
1 'polypeptide(L)'
;LPGDLMRRSHIRWWQARVDAQSKKPIWLGALSYDDGLQLTPHSGIVTVLHSVDPNVDQERDRLAEQVGKTLPQHLVELVAFTVPVILDDEHEYYTDGRVLVIHDHTI
;
A
#
# COMPACT_ATOMS: atom_id res chain seq x y z
N LEU A 1 15.05 -2.80 1.46
CA LEU A 1 15.62 -2.28 2.72
C LEU A 1 15.54 -3.39 3.76
N PRO A 2 16.55 -3.60 4.60
CA PRO A 2 16.39 -4.49 5.74
C PRO A 2 15.40 -3.83 6.71
N GLY A 3 14.24 -4.46 6.91
CA GLY A 3 13.37 -4.15 8.04
C GLY A 3 13.74 -5.01 9.25
N ASP A 4 13.26 -4.64 10.43
CA ASP A 4 13.29 -5.50 11.61
C ASP A 4 11.87 -5.99 11.94
N LEU A 5 11.70 -6.65 13.08
CA LEU A 5 10.39 -7.15 13.49
C LEU A 5 9.38 -6.00 13.72
N MET A 6 9.83 -4.84 14.18
CA MET A 6 8.99 -3.70 14.54
C MET A 6 8.76 -2.75 13.35
N ARG A 7 9.69 -2.71 12.40
CA ARG A 7 9.76 -1.72 11.33
C ARG A 7 9.98 -2.38 9.99
N ARG A 8 8.88 -2.58 9.26
CA ARG A 8 8.90 -3.34 8.00
C ARG A 8 7.80 -2.95 7.05
N SER A 9 8.20 -2.83 5.79
CA SER A 9 7.31 -2.66 4.65
C SER A 9 6.64 -3.98 4.27
N HIS A 10 5.32 -3.97 4.08
CA HIS A 10 4.55 -5.10 3.59
C HIS A 10 3.87 -4.77 2.29
N ILE A 11 3.84 -5.76 1.40
CA ILE A 11 3.01 -5.73 0.21
C ILE A 11 2.31 -7.06 0.03
N ARG A 12 1.00 -7.01 -0.18
CA ARG A 12 0.18 -8.17 -0.55
C ARG A 12 -0.30 -7.99 -1.98
N TRP A 13 -0.18 -9.05 -2.78
CA TRP A 13 -0.52 -9.03 -4.20
C TRP A 13 -1.63 -10.05 -4.49
N TRP A 14 -2.57 -9.65 -5.36
CA TRP A 14 -3.60 -10.52 -5.89
C TRP A 14 -3.68 -10.36 -7.40
N GLN A 15 -3.67 -11.47 -8.13
CA GLN A 15 -4.02 -11.45 -9.55
C GLN A 15 -5.55 -11.31 -9.65
N ALA A 16 -6.03 -10.12 -9.97
CA ALA A 16 -7.46 -9.82 -9.93
C ALA A 16 -8.20 -10.31 -11.18
N ARG A 17 -7.61 -10.13 -12.36
CA ARG A 17 -8.14 -10.68 -13.63
C ARG A 17 -7.05 -10.75 -14.70
N VAL A 18 -7.42 -11.25 -15.88
CA VAL A 18 -6.67 -11.04 -17.12
C VAL A 18 -7.42 -10.00 -17.96
N ASP A 19 -6.71 -8.97 -18.43
CA ASP A 19 -7.28 -7.96 -19.30
C ASP A 19 -7.70 -8.57 -20.65
N ALA A 20 -8.88 -8.21 -21.13
CA ALA A 20 -9.47 -8.84 -22.31
C ALA A 20 -8.75 -8.47 -23.61
N GLN A 21 -8.18 -7.26 -23.68
CA GLN A 21 -7.57 -6.69 -24.88
C GLN A 21 -6.09 -7.05 -24.97
N SER A 22 -5.31 -6.71 -23.94
CA SER A 22 -3.87 -6.95 -23.87
C SER A 22 -3.51 -8.40 -23.53
N LYS A 23 -4.45 -9.20 -23.01
CA LYS A 23 -4.23 -10.55 -22.47
C LYS A 23 -3.22 -10.61 -21.32
N LYS A 24 -2.88 -9.47 -20.69
CA LYS A 24 -1.97 -9.39 -19.54
C LYS A 24 -2.74 -9.51 -18.22
N PRO A 25 -2.15 -10.13 -17.17
CA PRO A 25 -2.74 -10.15 -15.84
C PRO A 25 -2.77 -8.73 -15.23
N ILE A 26 -3.90 -8.38 -14.62
CA ILE A 26 -4.03 -7.20 -13.76
C ILE A 26 -3.80 -7.64 -12.32
N TRP A 27 -2.85 -6.98 -11.66
CA TRP A 27 -2.51 -7.20 -10.26
C TRP A 27 -3.04 -6.06 -9.41
N LEU A 28 -3.63 -6.40 -8.27
CA LEU A 28 -3.98 -5.46 -7.22
C LEU A 28 -3.02 -5.66 -6.05
N GLY A 29 -2.63 -4.55 -5.43
CA GLY A 29 -1.72 -4.52 -4.30
C GLY A 29 -2.32 -3.80 -3.11
N ALA A 30 -1.94 -4.21 -1.90
CA ALA A 30 -2.15 -3.45 -0.67
C ALA A 30 -0.82 -3.32 0.06
N LEU A 31 -0.49 -2.10 0.48
CA LEU A 31 0.74 -1.76 1.18
C LEU A 31 0.43 -1.35 2.61
N SER A 32 1.33 -1.68 3.52
CA SER A 32 1.30 -1.23 4.91
C SER A 32 2.71 -1.19 5.48
N TYR A 33 2.93 -0.37 6.50
CA TYR A 33 4.18 -0.32 7.24
C TYR A 33 3.94 -0.71 8.70
N ASP A 34 4.66 -1.71 9.20
CA ASP A 34 4.76 -1.93 10.65
C ASP A 34 5.60 -0.78 11.22
N ASP A 35 5.08 -0.04 12.21
CA ASP A 35 5.79 1.09 12.86
C ASP A 35 6.08 0.88 14.35
N GLY A 36 5.75 -0.29 14.88
CA GLY A 36 5.96 -0.63 16.28
C GLY A 36 5.14 -1.84 16.73
N LEU A 37 4.81 -1.82 18.02
CA LEU A 37 3.96 -2.83 18.67
C LEU A 37 2.85 -2.15 19.47
N GLN A 38 1.71 -2.82 19.52
CA GLN A 38 0.56 -2.44 20.32
C GLN A 38 0.07 -3.62 21.15
N LEU A 39 -0.41 -3.33 22.36
CA LEU A 39 -1.16 -4.29 23.17
C LEU A 39 -2.63 -4.23 22.77
N THR A 40 -3.13 -5.33 22.21
CA THR A 40 -4.48 -5.39 21.65
C THR A 40 -5.24 -6.58 22.24
N PRO A 41 -6.48 -6.41 22.72
CA PRO A 41 -7.35 -7.53 23.04
C PRO A 41 -7.64 -8.33 21.75
N HIS A 42 -7.17 -9.57 21.68
CA HIS A 42 -7.40 -10.46 20.56
C HIS A 42 -7.94 -11.80 21.06
N SER A 43 -9.16 -12.15 20.64
CA SER A 43 -9.82 -13.42 21.03
C SER A 43 -9.90 -13.64 22.56
N GLY A 44 -10.13 -12.57 23.33
CA GLY A 44 -10.26 -12.63 24.79
C GLY A 44 -8.92 -12.63 25.57
N ILE A 45 -7.78 -12.50 24.88
CA ILE A 45 -6.44 -12.42 25.49
C ILE A 45 -5.79 -11.11 25.04
N VAL A 46 -5.09 -10.42 25.95
CA VAL A 46 -4.26 -9.28 25.57
C VAL A 46 -3.00 -9.81 24.87
N THR A 47 -2.82 -9.47 23.59
CA THR A 47 -1.67 -9.88 22.79
C THR A 47 -0.86 -8.69 22.32
N VAL A 48 0.42 -8.95 22.00
CA VAL A 48 1.32 -7.98 21.38
C VAL A 48 1.22 -8.18 19.87
N LEU A 49 0.70 -7.18 19.15
CA LEU A 49 0.60 -7.16 17.69
C LEU A 49 1.42 -6.00 17.13
N HIS A 50 1.74 -6.01 15.83
CA HIS A 50 2.35 -4.84 15.19
C HIS A 50 1.33 -3.70 15.12
N SER A 51 1.80 -2.48 15.39
CA SER A 51 1.09 -1.28 14.99
C SER A 51 1.35 -1.00 13.51
N VAL A 52 0.33 -0.46 12.83
CA VAL A 52 0.42 -0.06 11.43
C VAL A 52 0.54 1.45 11.38
N ASP A 53 1.47 1.97 10.59
CA ASP A 53 1.64 3.41 10.40
C ASP A 53 0.33 4.04 9.90
N PRO A 54 -0.19 5.08 10.57
CA PRO A 54 -1.43 5.74 10.16
C PRO A 54 -1.31 6.44 8.80
N ASN A 55 -0.10 6.74 8.32
CA ASN A 55 0.17 7.29 6.99
C ASN A 55 0.20 6.18 5.93
N VAL A 56 -0.98 5.67 5.56
CA VAL A 56 -1.07 4.55 4.61
C VAL A 56 -0.59 4.90 3.20
N ASP A 57 -0.47 6.19 2.88
CA ASP A 57 0.03 6.70 1.60
C ASP A 57 1.55 6.60 1.46
N GLN A 58 2.29 6.62 2.58
CA GLN A 58 3.75 6.70 2.55
C GLN A 58 4.39 5.52 1.80
N GLU A 59 3.90 4.30 2.05
CA GLU A 59 4.46 3.10 1.40
C GLU A 59 4.08 3.02 -0.07
N ARG A 60 2.88 3.49 -0.43
CA ARG A 60 2.45 3.65 -1.83
C ARG A 60 3.40 4.60 -2.56
N ASP A 61 3.68 5.76 -1.98
CA ASP A 61 4.53 6.78 -2.61
C ASP A 61 5.98 6.31 -2.70
N ARG A 62 6.48 5.57 -1.70
CA ARG A 62 7.78 4.91 -1.75
C ARG A 62 7.86 3.90 -2.89
N LEU A 63 6.83 3.06 -3.07
CA LEU A 63 6.79 2.11 -4.19
C LEU A 63 6.76 2.84 -5.54
N ALA A 64 5.97 3.91 -5.66
CA ALA A 64 5.90 4.73 -6.86
C ALA A 64 7.28 5.29 -7.25
N GLU A 65 8.00 5.85 -6.28
CA GLU A 65 9.37 6.36 -6.48
C GLU A 65 10.34 5.25 -6.89
N GLN A 66 10.27 4.08 -6.25
CA GLN A 66 11.12 2.94 -6.57
C GLN A 66 10.87 2.43 -7.99
N VAL A 67 9.60 2.28 -8.39
CA VAL A 67 9.24 1.83 -9.74
C VAL A 67 9.69 2.85 -10.78
N GLY A 68 9.44 4.14 -10.55
CA GLY A 68 9.90 5.19 -11.47
C GLY A 68 11.42 5.22 -11.67
N LYS A 69 12.20 4.87 -10.62
CA LYS A 69 13.67 4.77 -10.70
C LYS A 69 14.18 3.47 -11.32
N THR A 70 13.53 2.35 -11.05
CA THR A 70 14.04 1.00 -11.39
C THR A 70 13.45 0.42 -12.67
N LEU A 71 12.27 0.89 -13.07
CA LEU A 71 11.51 0.42 -14.22
C LEU A 71 11.04 1.61 -15.08
N PRO A 72 11.96 2.43 -15.64
CA PRO A 72 11.63 3.68 -16.34
C PRO A 72 10.74 3.51 -17.58
N GLN A 73 10.61 2.28 -18.09
CA GLN A 73 9.71 1.92 -19.18
C GLN A 73 8.24 1.78 -18.76
N HIS A 74 7.91 1.90 -17.48
CA HIS A 74 6.53 1.93 -17.00
C HIS A 74 6.12 3.36 -16.67
N LEU A 75 4.86 3.68 -16.95
CA LEU A 75 4.21 4.89 -16.46
C LEU A 75 3.70 4.65 -15.04
N VAL A 76 3.90 5.65 -14.19
CA VAL A 76 3.55 5.64 -12.77
C VAL A 76 2.63 6.83 -12.51
N GLU A 77 1.41 6.55 -12.07
CA GLU A 77 0.39 7.57 -11.83
C GLU A 77 -0.26 7.39 -10.46
N LEU A 78 -0.60 8.51 -9.81
CA LEU A 78 -1.46 8.53 -8.63
C LEU A 78 -2.85 9.01 -9.05
N VAL A 79 -3.82 8.10 -9.06
CA VAL A 79 -5.18 8.34 -9.55
C VAL A 79 -6.14 8.42 -8.37
N ALA A 80 -7.01 9.43 -8.34
CA ALA A 80 -8.05 9.54 -7.32
C ALA A 80 -9.03 8.37 -7.41
N PHE A 81 -9.30 7.70 -6.28
CA PHE A 81 -10.17 6.52 -6.23
C PHE A 81 -11.25 6.64 -5.14
N THR A 82 -10.90 7.22 -3.99
CA THR A 82 -11.82 7.48 -2.88
C THR A 82 -11.69 8.91 -2.38
N VAL A 83 -12.62 9.33 -1.51
CA VAL A 83 -12.52 10.60 -0.79
C VAL A 83 -11.35 10.52 0.20
N PRO A 84 -10.54 11.58 0.35
CA PRO A 84 -9.50 11.64 1.37
C PRO A 84 -10.05 11.43 2.78
N VAL A 85 -9.27 10.76 3.62
CA VAL A 85 -9.55 10.55 5.05
C VAL A 85 -8.52 11.33 5.84
N ILE A 86 -8.99 12.16 6.78
CA ILE A 86 -8.13 12.87 7.72
C ILE A 86 -8.02 12.06 9.02
N LEU A 87 -6.92 12.26 9.75
CA LEU A 87 -6.78 11.67 11.07
C LEU A 87 -7.72 12.39 12.06
N ASP A 88 -8.61 11.62 12.67
CA ASP A 88 -9.58 12.08 13.67
C ASP A 88 -9.90 10.96 14.67
N ASP A 89 -10.86 11.18 15.56
CA ASP A 89 -11.25 10.20 16.58
C ASP A 89 -11.98 8.96 15.99
N GLU A 90 -12.43 9.03 14.73
CA GLU A 90 -13.14 7.93 14.05
C GLU A 90 -12.20 7.07 13.18
N HIS A 91 -11.04 7.61 12.78
CA HIS A 91 -10.10 6.95 11.87
C HIS A 91 -8.71 6.78 12.49
N GLU A 92 -8.24 5.54 12.56
CA GLU A 92 -6.87 5.22 12.99
C GLU A 92 -5.80 5.45 11.90
N TYR A 93 -6.20 5.99 10.74
CA TYR A 93 -5.33 6.22 9.58
C TYR A 93 -5.76 7.47 8.80
N TYR A 94 -4.90 7.95 7.92
CA TYR A 94 -5.21 9.01 6.96
C TYR A 94 -4.69 8.69 5.56
N THR A 95 -5.42 9.15 4.55
CA THR A 95 -5.09 8.97 3.13
C THR A 95 -5.59 10.13 2.28
N ASP A 96 -4.87 10.44 1.23
CA ASP A 96 -5.27 11.35 0.16
C ASP A 96 -6.28 10.74 -0.83
N GLY A 97 -6.67 9.47 -0.63
CA GLY A 97 -7.68 8.77 -1.42
C GLY A 97 -7.22 8.35 -2.82
N ARG A 98 -5.91 8.45 -3.12
CA ARG A 98 -5.33 8.05 -4.40
C ARG A 98 -4.81 6.62 -4.38
N VAL A 99 -4.82 5.99 -5.55
CA VAL A 99 -4.19 4.69 -5.79
C VAL A 99 -3.04 4.83 -6.77
N LEU A 100 -1.99 4.04 -6.54
CA LEU A 100 -0.88 3.93 -7.47
C LEU A 100 -1.26 3.01 -8.63
N VAL A 101 -1.19 3.53 -9.84
CA VAL A 101 -1.37 2.79 -11.09
C VAL A 101 -0.03 2.70 -11.80
N ILE A 102 0.35 1.48 -12.19
CA ILE A 102 1.58 1.19 -12.94
C ILE A 102 1.17 0.46 -14.21
N HIS A 103 1.58 0.95 -15.37
CA HIS A 103 1.26 0.35 -16.66
C HIS A 103 2.37 0.61 -17.68
N ASP A 104 2.36 -0.16 -18.76
CA ASP A 104 3.32 0.02 -19.85
C ASP A 104 3.09 1.36 -20.56
N HIS A 105 4.15 1.95 -21.11
CA HIS A 105 4.00 2.97 -22.15
C HIS A 105 3.23 2.35 -23.33
N THR A 106 1.98 2.77 -23.53
CA THR A 106 1.27 2.48 -24.78
C THR A 106 2.05 3.17 -25.91
N ILE A 107 2.69 2.38 -26.78
CA ILE A 107 3.17 2.82 -28.09
C ILE A 107 1.97 2.82 -29.04
#